data_AF-Q7PBZ6-F1
#
_entry.id   AF-Q7PBZ6-F1
#
_cell.length_a   1.000
_cell.length_b   1.000
_cell.length_c   1.000
_cell.angle_alpha   90.00
_cell.angle_beta   90.00
_cell.angle_gamma   90.00
#
_symmetry.space_group_name_H-M   'P 1'
#
loop_
_entity.id
_entity.type
_entity.pdbx_description
1 polymer ?
#
loop_
_entity_poly.entity_id
_entity_poly.type
_entity_poly.pdbx_seq_one_letter_code
_entity_poly.pdbx_strand_id
1 'polypeptide(L)'
;MQKGKRSNILSSTYQRNITKKGFLSFTIGTDLNSKRKNNFAYIPFNLNLDSNKSISLTDLYQNKYHTKQLGVSSPITSNMGWGYNANLIKAKATNYNVQVNRNGKNNDIGVYL
;
A
#
# COMPACT_ATOMS: atom_id res chain seq x y z
N MET A 1 -27.94 -17.22 -9.34
CA MET A 1 -26.88 -16.52 -10.10
C MET A 1 -26.81 -15.07 -9.65
N GLN A 2 -25.80 -14.68 -8.85
CA GLN A 2 -25.57 -13.25 -8.57
C GLN A 2 -25.05 -12.59 -9.86
N LYS A 3 -25.85 -11.72 -10.49
CA LYS A 3 -25.37 -10.88 -11.59
C LYS A 3 -24.22 -10.02 -11.05
N GLY A 4 -23.01 -10.25 -11.54
CA GLY A 4 -21.85 -9.44 -11.20
C GLY A 4 -22.14 -7.97 -11.53
N LYS A 5 -22.31 -7.13 -10.50
CA LYS A 5 -22.47 -5.68 -10.68
C LYS A 5 -21.18 -5.15 -11.29
N ARG A 6 -21.22 -4.69 -12.54
CA ARG A 6 -20.11 -3.95 -13.13
C ARG A 6 -19.90 -2.68 -12.32
N SER A 7 -18.71 -2.53 -11.76
CA SER A 7 -18.26 -1.30 -11.13
C SER A 7 -18.07 -0.25 -12.22
N ASN A 8 -18.79 0.87 -12.13
CA ASN A 8 -18.67 1.99 -13.06
C ASN A 8 -17.91 3.10 -12.35
N ILE A 9 -16.58 3.03 -12.29
CA ILE A 9 -15.76 4.04 -11.61
C ILE A 9 -15.27 5.07 -12.63
N LEU A 10 -15.34 6.35 -12.26
CA LEU A 10 -14.61 7.42 -12.92
C LEU A 10 -13.56 7.95 -11.95
N SER A 11 -12.30 7.98 -12.37
CA SER A 11 -11.19 8.48 -11.57
C SER A 11 -10.19 9.27 -12.41
N SER A 12 -9.47 10.18 -11.75
CA SER A 12 -8.33 10.88 -12.29
C SER A 12 -7.14 10.68 -11.37
N THR A 13 -5.98 10.42 -11.96
CA THR A 13 -4.74 10.18 -11.24
C THR A 13 -3.68 11.15 -11.75
N TYR A 14 -3.10 11.91 -10.84
CA TYR A 14 -1.85 12.62 -11.04
C TYR A 14 -0.72 11.81 -10.43
N GLN A 15 0.40 11.67 -11.14
CA GLN A 15 1.59 11.03 -10.62
C GLN A 15 2.81 11.84 -11.04
N ARG A 16 3.74 12.03 -10.09
CA ARG A 16 4.99 12.71 -10.34
C ARG A 16 6.13 12.06 -9.56
N ASN A 17 7.24 11.85 -10.26
CA ASN A 17 8.51 11.54 -9.61
C ASN A 17 9.01 12.80 -8.91
N ILE A 18 9.14 12.74 -7.59
CA ILE A 18 9.66 13.85 -6.77
C ILE A 18 11.18 13.77 -6.70
N THR A 19 11.74 12.56 -6.77
CA THR A 19 13.18 12.29 -6.88
C THR A 19 13.43 11.14 -7.86
N LYS A 20 14.70 10.81 -8.13
CA LYS A 20 15.05 9.63 -8.95
C LYS A 20 14.50 8.31 -8.38
N LYS A 21 14.27 8.23 -7.07
CA LYS A 21 13.87 7.02 -6.38
C LYS A 21 12.51 7.12 -5.68
N GLY A 22 11.84 8.27 -5.80
CA GLY A 22 10.60 8.53 -5.07
C GLY A 22 9.53 9.14 -5.96
N PHE A 23 8.31 8.67 -5.80
CA PHE A 23 7.15 9.20 -6.49
C PHE A 23 6.02 9.52 -5.52
N LEU A 24 5.25 10.53 -5.89
CA LEU A 24 3.99 10.90 -5.28
C LEU A 24 2.90 10.71 -6.31
N SER A 25 1.82 10.04 -5.95
CA SER A 25 0.60 10.03 -6.73
C SER A 25 -0.56 10.56 -5.92
N PHE A 26 -1.56 11.07 -6.61
CA PHE A 26 -2.81 11.54 -6.09
C PHE A 26 -3.90 11.03 -7.02
N THR A 27 -4.82 10.23 -6.50
CA THR A 27 -5.97 9.72 -7.24
C THR A 27 -7.25 10.17 -6.57
N ILE A 28 -8.18 10.68 -7.36
CA ILE A 28 -9.57 10.94 -6.93
C ILE A 28 -10.53 10.22 -7.85
N GLY A 29 -11.64 9.76 -7.30
CA GLY A 29 -12.66 9.12 -8.11
C GLY A 29 -13.99 8.97 -7.41
N THR A 30 -14.94 8.46 -8.18
CA THR A 30 -16.30 8.18 -7.73
C THR A 30 -16.83 6.94 -8.43
N ASP A 31 -17.62 6.15 -7.70
CA ASP A 31 -18.46 5.11 -8.30
C ASP A 31 -19.73 5.76 -8.85
N LEU A 32 -19.89 5.70 -10.17
CA LEU A 32 -21.01 6.26 -10.93
C LEU A 32 -22.35 5.59 -10.59
N ASN A 33 -22.33 4.38 -10.03
CA ASN A 33 -23.54 3.73 -9.52
C ASN A 33 -23.98 4.31 -8.16
N SER A 34 -23.11 5.08 -7.50
CA SER A 34 -23.38 5.72 -6.21
C SER A 34 -22.67 7.08 -6.08
N LYS A 35 -22.91 7.96 -7.05
CA LYS A 35 -22.22 9.26 -7.28
C LYS A 35 -22.06 10.18 -6.05
N ARG A 36 -22.86 10.00 -4.99
CA ARG A 36 -22.81 10.82 -3.75
C ARG A 36 -22.24 10.09 -2.53
N LYS A 37 -22.15 8.75 -2.54
CA LYS A 37 -21.78 7.97 -1.34
C LYS A 37 -20.40 7.30 -1.45
N ASN A 38 -19.95 7.01 -2.67
CA ASN A 38 -18.76 6.21 -2.92
C ASN A 38 -17.68 6.99 -3.67
N ASN A 39 -17.44 8.23 -3.21
CA ASN A 39 -16.25 8.98 -3.62
C ASN A 39 -15.04 8.45 -2.88
N PHE A 40 -13.90 8.46 -3.54
CA PHE A 40 -12.63 8.09 -2.95
C PHE A 40 -11.52 9.04 -3.36
N ALA A 41 -10.55 9.20 -2.47
CA ALA A 41 -9.31 9.93 -2.69
C ALA A 41 -8.16 9.14 -2.08
N TYR A 42 -7.06 9.02 -2.79
CA TYR A 42 -5.90 8.21 -2.41
C TYR A 42 -4.61 8.98 -2.70
N ILE A 43 -3.76 9.15 -1.68
CA ILE A 43 -2.49 9.86 -1.76
C ILE A 43 -1.36 8.92 -1.34
N PRO A 44 -0.75 8.19 -2.29
CA PRO A 44 0.44 7.40 -2.05
C PRO A 44 1.72 8.20 -2.26
N PHE A 45 2.64 8.07 -1.31
CA PHE A 45 4.03 8.40 -1.46
C PHE A 45 4.85 7.12 -1.31
N ASN A 46 5.79 6.91 -2.23
CA ASN A 46 6.77 5.84 -2.13
C ASN A 46 8.16 6.39 -2.36
N LEU A 47 9.09 6.00 -1.50
CA LEU A 47 10.51 6.31 -1.60
C LEU A 47 11.32 5.02 -1.52
N ASN A 48 12.00 4.69 -2.60
CA ASN A 48 12.99 3.62 -2.61
C ASN A 48 14.31 4.18 -2.07
N LEU A 49 14.84 3.58 -1.00
CA LEU A 49 16.08 4.03 -0.37
C LEU A 49 17.30 3.45 -1.11
N ASP A 50 17.26 2.15 -1.41
CA ASP A 50 18.22 1.42 -2.23
C ASP A 50 17.48 0.46 -3.19
N SER A 51 18.16 -0.51 -3.80
CA SER A 51 17.53 -1.40 -4.78
C SER A 51 16.32 -2.14 -4.23
N ASN A 52 16.28 -2.38 -2.90
CA ASN A 52 15.35 -3.32 -2.30
C ASN A 52 14.68 -2.81 -1.02
N LYS A 53 15.00 -1.60 -0.56
CA LYS A 53 14.35 -0.99 0.61
C LYS A 53 13.43 0.14 0.20
N SER A 54 12.26 0.21 0.82
CA SER A 54 11.30 1.28 0.58
C SER A 54 10.64 1.78 1.86
N ILE A 55 10.26 3.05 1.82
CA ILE A 55 9.33 3.68 2.75
C ILE A 55 8.11 4.09 1.94
N SER A 56 6.92 3.72 2.42
CA SER A 56 5.65 4.06 1.79
C SER A 56 4.76 4.79 2.78
N LEU A 57 4.15 5.88 2.37
CA LEU A 57 3.06 6.52 3.10
C LEU A 57 1.83 6.53 2.22
N THR A 58 0.68 6.30 2.82
CA THR A 58 -0.59 6.25 2.11
C THR A 58 -1.65 6.90 2.97
N ASP A 59 -2.40 7.82 2.37
CA ASP A 59 -3.63 8.35 2.94
C ASP A 59 -4.78 8.07 1.98
N LEU A 60 -5.75 7.26 2.43
CA LEU A 60 -6.92 6.86 1.68
C LEU A 60 -8.17 7.37 2.38
N TYR A 61 -9.06 7.98 1.62
CA TYR A 61 -10.44 8.21 2.02
C TYR A 61 -11.36 7.47 1.06
N GLN A 62 -12.23 6.61 1.58
CA GLN A 62 -13.25 5.93 0.79
C GLN A 62 -14.45 5.59 1.67
N ASN A 63 -15.66 5.81 1.17
CA ASN A 63 -16.91 5.43 1.85
C ASN A 63 -17.00 5.96 3.30
N LYS A 64 -16.55 7.21 3.54
CA LYS A 64 -16.48 7.86 4.86
C LYS A 64 -15.44 7.30 5.83
N TYR A 65 -14.55 6.43 5.36
CA TYR A 65 -13.45 5.90 6.16
C TYR A 65 -12.13 6.46 5.71
N HIS A 66 -11.36 6.97 6.66
CA HIS A 66 -9.95 7.32 6.47
C HIS A 66 -9.09 6.13 6.86
N THR A 67 -8.15 5.77 5.99
CA THR A 67 -7.11 4.79 6.24
C THR A 67 -5.77 5.43 5.96
N LYS A 68 -4.94 5.54 7.00
CA LYS A 68 -3.56 6.02 6.90
C LYS A 68 -2.63 4.85 7.09
N GLN A 69 -1.63 4.71 6.25
CA GLN A 69 -0.63 3.66 6.37
C GLN A 69 0.78 4.25 6.24
N LEU A 70 1.65 3.87 7.16
CA LEU A 70 3.10 4.03 7.03
C LEU A 70 3.70 2.63 6.95
N GLY A 71 4.48 2.38 5.91
CA GLY A 71 5.13 1.11 5.65
C GLY A 71 6.63 1.29 5.46
N VAL A 72 7.40 0.35 5.99
CA VAL A 72 8.82 0.18 5.68
C VAL A 72 9.04 -1.26 5.25
N SER A 73 9.83 -1.46 4.19
CA SER A 73 10.11 -2.81 3.71
C SER A 73 11.52 -2.95 3.17
N SER A 74 12.02 -4.17 3.27
CA SER A 74 13.27 -4.65 2.70
C SER A 74 13.09 -6.11 2.30
N PRO A 75 12.50 -6.44 1.14
CA PRO A 75 12.44 -7.81 0.63
C PRO A 75 13.81 -8.51 0.55
N ILE A 76 13.78 -9.84 0.66
CA ILE A 76 14.93 -10.70 0.38
C ILE A 76 15.15 -10.70 -1.14
N THR A 77 16.38 -10.45 -1.57
CA THR A 77 16.73 -10.22 -3.00
C THR A 77 17.88 -11.08 -3.50
N SER A 78 18.37 -11.96 -2.65
CA SER A 78 19.36 -12.98 -2.92
C SER A 78 18.83 -14.34 -2.47
N ASN A 79 19.44 -15.42 -2.96
CA ASN A 79 19.07 -16.79 -2.58
C ASN A 79 19.25 -17.06 -1.07
N MET A 80 19.98 -16.20 -0.35
CA MET A 80 20.14 -16.23 1.11
C MET A 80 20.14 -14.81 1.66
N GLY A 81 19.40 -14.56 2.74
CA GLY A 81 19.34 -13.22 3.35
C GLY A 81 18.19 -13.03 4.33
N TRP A 82 18.06 -11.80 4.81
CA TRP A 82 16.96 -11.36 5.67
C TRP A 82 16.13 -10.32 4.95
N GLY A 83 14.83 -10.34 5.20
CA GLY A 83 13.92 -9.30 4.75
C GLY A 83 12.88 -9.01 5.80
N TYR A 84 12.31 -7.81 5.72
CA TYR A 84 11.27 -7.38 6.64
C TYR A 84 10.22 -6.53 5.93
N ASN A 85 9.05 -6.49 6.51
CA ASN A 85 7.97 -5.59 6.17
C ASN A 85 7.30 -5.16 7.48
N ALA A 86 7.12 -3.87 7.69
CA ALA A 86 6.38 -3.36 8.84
C ALA A 86 5.43 -2.27 8.40
N ASN A 87 4.14 -2.44 8.67
CA ASN A 87 3.10 -1.47 8.41
C ASN A 87 2.40 -1.06 9.70
N LEU A 88 2.26 0.25 9.88
CA LEU A 88 1.32 0.86 10.81
C LEU A 88 0.11 1.33 10.02
N ILE A 89 -1.07 0.81 10.32
CA ILE A 89 -2.31 1.14 9.62
C ILE A 89 -3.31 1.73 10.62
N LYS A 90 -3.68 3.00 10.43
CA LYS A 90 -4.76 3.65 11.18
C LYS A 90 -6.01 3.75 10.31
N ALA A 91 -6.99 2.90 10.57
CA ALA A 91 -8.33 2.95 9.99
C ALA A 91 -9.37 3.19 11.10
N LYS A 92 -10.45 2.38 11.16
CA LYS A 92 -11.38 2.36 12.32
C LYS A 92 -10.66 2.03 13.63
N ALA A 93 -9.73 1.08 13.58
CA ALA A 93 -8.81 0.73 14.65
C ALA A 93 -7.37 0.96 14.19
N THR A 94 -6.44 1.01 15.14
CA THR A 94 -5.01 0.98 14.83
C THR A 94 -4.58 -0.47 14.70
N ASN A 95 -4.03 -0.85 13.56
CA ASN A 95 -3.49 -2.17 13.29
C ASN A 95 -1.99 -2.06 12.99
N TYR A 96 -1.27 -3.11 13.37
CA TYR A 96 0.15 -3.29 13.09
C TYR A 96 0.30 -4.60 12.32
N ASN A 97 1.18 -4.61 11.34
CA ASN A 97 1.55 -5.82 10.62
C ASN A 97 3.07 -5.79 10.52
N VAL A 98 3.73 -6.71 11.20
CA VAL A 98 5.18 -6.85 11.16
C VAL A 98 5.53 -8.25 10.71
N GLN A 99 6.28 -8.34 9.62
CA GLN A 99 6.79 -9.58 9.08
C GLN A 99 8.31 -9.51 8.99
N VAL A 100 8.98 -10.58 9.44
CA VAL A 100 10.41 -10.80 9.24
C VAL A 100 10.60 -12.16 8.59
N ASN A 101 11.29 -12.17 7.46
CA ASN A 101 11.59 -13.37 6.71
C ASN A 101 13.11 -13.57 6.64
N ARG A 102 13.55 -14.83 6.64
CA ARG A 102 14.92 -15.25 6.37
C ARG A 102 14.90 -16.36 5.34
N ASN A 103 15.70 -16.21 4.30
CA ASN A 103 16.03 -17.32 3.41
C ASN A 103 17.43 -17.83 3.76
N GLY A 104 17.53 -19.11 4.06
CA GLY A 104 18.76 -19.77 4.46
C GLY A 104 19.18 -20.85 3.47
N LYS A 105 20.43 -21.31 3.57
CA LYS A 105 20.95 -22.38 2.70
C LYS A 105 20.13 -23.67 2.82
N ASN A 106 19.61 -23.92 4.02
CA ASN A 106 18.97 -25.18 4.37
C ASN A 106 17.48 -25.02 4.73
N ASN A 107 17.07 -23.85 5.24
CA ASN A 107 15.71 -23.60 5.72
C ASN A 107 15.37 -22.11 5.58
N ASP A 108 14.08 -21.85 5.32
CA ASP A 108 13.48 -20.53 5.34
C ASP A 108 12.64 -20.35 6.61
N ILE A 109 12.60 -19.13 7.15
CA ILE A 109 11.87 -18.79 8.38
C ILE A 109 11.07 -17.53 8.14
N GLY A 110 9.79 -17.54 8.50
CA GLY A 110 8.92 -16.36 8.49
C GLY A 110 8.26 -16.18 9.86
N VAL A 111 8.35 -14.98 10.42
CA VAL A 111 7.62 -14.58 11.63
C VAL A 111 6.69 -13.44 11.27
N TYR A 112 5.43 -13.55 11.67
CA TYR A 112 4.37 -12.57 11.41
C TYR A 112 3.69 -12.20 12.73
N LEU A 113 3.58 -10.90 13.01
CA LEU A 113 3.02 -10.31 14.24
C LEU A 113 1.99 -9.23 13.89
#